data_AF-A0A357QNW1-F1
#
_entry.id   AF-A0A357QNW1-F1
#
_cell.length_a   1.000
_cell.length_b   1.000
_cell.length_c   1.000
_cell.angle_alpha   90.00
_cell.angle_beta   90.00
_cell.angle_gamma   90.00
#
_symmetry.space_group_name_H-M   'P 1'
#
loop_
_entity.id
_entity.type
_entity.pdbx_description
1 polymer ?
#
loop_
_entity_poly.entity_id
_entity_poly.type
_entity_poly.pdbx_seq_one_letter_code
_entity_poly.pdbx_strand_id
1 'polypeptide(L)'
;MYIRKTKIELRRGKNKYQYWLFSFVDYLGNLKPFKASLFTFIIVFFSIFIIEQNFGEIKGRIPDNKPNNNESISSKIDITDRFSFYVVFSASIALVIFILKYNLKTSRKLVCNKCNKQKYNDGKFKCNCGGKFYFIEQMKWVNSNDLKKNEIL
;
A
#
# COMPACT_ATOMS: atom_id res chain seq x y z
N MET A 1 3.08 -19.71 24.48
CA MET A 1 1.88 -20.16 23.73
C MET A 1 1.29 -18.97 22.98
N TYR A 2 0.74 -19.16 21.77
CA TYR A 2 0.05 -18.07 21.07
C TYR A 2 -1.38 -17.93 21.59
N ILE A 3 -1.76 -16.71 21.97
CA ILE A 3 -3.12 -16.36 22.35
C ILE A 3 -3.59 -15.23 21.42
N ARG A 4 -4.87 -15.24 21.08
CA ARG A 4 -5.45 -14.21 20.23
C ARG A 4 -5.41 -12.85 20.93
N LYS A 5 -4.93 -11.81 20.23
CA LYS A 5 -5.00 -10.43 20.72
C LYS A 5 -6.45 -10.01 20.92
N THR A 6 -6.72 -9.21 21.96
CA THR A 6 -8.06 -8.65 22.19
C THR A 6 -8.38 -7.57 21.14
N LYS A 7 -9.67 -7.25 20.97
CA LYS A 7 -10.10 -6.17 20.05
C LYS A 7 -9.46 -4.82 20.38
N ILE A 8 -9.17 -4.58 21.66
CA ILE A 8 -8.58 -3.34 22.17
C ILE A 8 -7.08 -3.28 21.82
N GLU A 9 -6.35 -4.40 21.99
CA GLU A 9 -4.93 -4.51 21.61
C GLU A 9 -4.73 -4.34 20.10
N LEU A 10 -5.63 -4.92 19.29
CA LEU A 10 -5.64 -4.74 17.83
C LEU A 10 -5.89 -3.29 17.40
N ARG A 11 -6.60 -2.49 18.21
CA ARG A 11 -6.79 -1.05 17.96
C ARG A 11 -5.62 -0.20 18.45
N ARG A 12 -5.01 -0.53 19.60
CA ARG A 12 -3.87 0.23 20.15
C ARG A 12 -2.61 0.14 19.28
N GLY A 13 -2.36 -0.98 18.63
CA GLY A 13 -1.24 -1.11 17.68
C GLY A 13 -1.34 -0.24 16.43
N LYS A 14 -2.45 0.50 16.23
CA LYS A 14 -2.74 1.28 15.01
C LYS A 14 -2.50 2.80 15.14
N ASN A 15 -1.89 3.33 16.21
CA ASN A 15 -1.87 4.78 16.49
C ASN A 15 -0.44 5.34 16.68
N LYS A 16 0.11 6.22 15.82
CA LYS A 16 -0.08 7.70 15.76
C LYS A 16 0.41 8.24 14.39
N TYR A 17 -0.26 9.27 13.83
CA TYR A 17 0.05 10.03 12.60
C TYR A 17 0.04 9.31 11.22
N GLN A 18 0.11 7.99 11.16
CA GLN A 18 0.08 7.21 9.91
C GLN A 18 -1.32 6.97 9.32
N TYR A 19 -2.42 7.47 9.92
CA TYR A 19 -3.78 6.99 9.60
C TYR A 19 -4.22 7.13 8.15
N TRP A 20 -3.86 8.21 7.45
CA TRP A 20 -4.35 8.40 6.08
C TRP A 20 -3.63 7.48 5.09
N LEU A 21 -2.30 7.50 5.09
CA LEU A 21 -1.48 6.60 4.26
C LEU A 21 -1.73 5.14 4.61
N PHE A 22 -1.86 4.79 5.89
CA PHE A 22 -2.13 3.41 6.30
C PHE A 22 -3.55 2.96 5.98
N SER A 23 -4.56 3.85 6.06
CA SER A 23 -5.93 3.53 5.62
C SER A 23 -5.99 3.29 4.13
N PHE A 24 -5.27 4.10 3.35
CA PHE A 24 -5.14 3.90 1.90
C PHE A 24 -4.39 2.61 1.56
N VAL A 25 -3.31 2.31 2.28
CA VAL A 25 -2.54 1.06 2.13
C VAL A 25 -3.34 -0.17 2.63
N ASP A 26 -4.15 -0.06 3.69
CA ASP A 26 -5.06 -1.11 4.16
C ASP A 26 -6.21 -1.33 3.16
N TYR A 27 -6.76 -0.25 2.59
CA TYR A 27 -7.78 -0.30 1.54
C TYR A 27 -7.23 -0.97 0.29
N LEU A 28 -6.07 -0.51 -0.20
CA LEU A 28 -5.33 -1.18 -1.27
C LEU A 28 -5.01 -2.62 -0.88
N GLY A 29 -4.65 -2.89 0.37
CA GLY A 29 -4.32 -4.19 0.93
C GLY A 29 -5.46 -5.21 0.81
N ASN A 30 -6.69 -4.79 1.09
CA ASN A 30 -7.90 -5.62 1.00
C ASN A 30 -8.38 -5.86 -0.44
N LEU A 31 -7.98 -5.02 -1.39
CA LEU A 31 -8.32 -5.22 -2.80
C LEU A 31 -7.55 -6.41 -3.41
N LYS A 32 -8.20 -7.11 -4.36
CA LYS A 32 -7.53 -8.10 -5.22
C LYS A 32 -6.31 -7.44 -5.89
N PRO A 33 -5.20 -8.16 -6.11
CA PRO A 33 -3.95 -7.58 -6.64
C PRO A 33 -4.17 -6.79 -7.94
N PHE A 34 -5.00 -7.31 -8.84
CA PHE A 34 -5.40 -6.62 -10.07
C PHE A 34 -6.11 -5.28 -9.80
N LYS A 35 -7.10 -5.26 -8.91
CA LYS A 35 -7.86 -4.04 -8.57
C LYS A 35 -6.98 -2.99 -7.89
N ALA A 36 -6.06 -3.43 -7.01
CA ALA A 36 -5.12 -2.54 -6.36
C ALA A 36 -4.16 -1.89 -7.37
N SER A 37 -3.60 -2.68 -8.28
CA SER A 37 -2.69 -2.20 -9.34
C SER A 37 -3.37 -1.20 -10.27
N LEU A 38 -4.58 -1.50 -10.75
CA LEU A 38 -5.34 -0.60 -11.62
C LEU A 38 -5.70 0.71 -10.93
N PHE A 39 -6.08 0.67 -9.65
CA PHE A 39 -6.39 1.87 -8.88
C PHE A 39 -5.13 2.74 -8.66
N THR A 40 -3.99 2.11 -8.38
CA THR A 40 -2.72 2.85 -8.25
C THR A 40 -2.29 3.47 -9.58
N PHE A 41 -2.44 2.76 -10.70
CA PHE A 41 -2.18 3.32 -12.03
C PHE A 41 -2.95 4.62 -12.25
N ILE A 42 -4.27 4.59 -12.03
CA ILE A 42 -5.16 5.74 -12.21
C ILE A 42 -4.70 6.91 -11.33
N ILE A 43 -4.47 6.67 -10.04
CA ILE A 43 -4.10 7.74 -9.10
C ILE A 43 -2.75 8.36 -9.45
N VAL A 44 -1.74 7.54 -9.74
CA VAL A 44 -0.40 8.04 -10.09
C VAL A 44 -0.48 8.85 -11.40
N PHE A 45 -1.16 8.31 -12.41
CA PHE A 45 -1.34 9.00 -13.69
C PHE A 45 -2.00 10.38 -13.53
N PHE A 46 -3.14 10.44 -12.85
CA PHE A 46 -3.83 11.71 -12.63
C PHE A 46 -3.05 12.66 -11.72
N SER A 47 -2.33 12.16 -10.71
CA SER A 47 -1.51 13.01 -9.84
C SER A 47 -0.39 13.72 -10.60
N ILE A 48 0.31 13.01 -11.49
CA ILE A 48 1.37 13.58 -12.33
C ILE A 48 0.78 14.59 -13.30
N PHE A 49 -0.35 14.23 -13.94
CA PHE A 49 -1.06 15.12 -14.85
C PHE A 49 -1.49 16.44 -14.16
N ILE A 50 -2.07 16.36 -12.96
CA ILE A 50 -2.49 17.54 -12.18
C ILE A 50 -1.28 18.37 -11.73
N ILE A 51 -0.19 17.74 -11.32
CA ILE A 51 1.03 18.45 -10.93
C ILE A 51 1.59 19.24 -12.10
N GLU A 52 1.67 18.66 -13.31
CA GLU A 52 2.13 19.40 -14.48
C GLU A 52 1.20 20.53 -14.90
N GLN A 53 -0.12 20.36 -14.79
CA GLN A 53 -1.06 21.44 -15.09
C GLN A 53 -0.93 22.62 -14.11
N ASN A 54 -0.62 22.34 -12.84
CA ASN A 54 -0.55 23.37 -11.79
C ASN A 54 0.86 23.96 -11.58
N PHE A 55 1.91 23.20 -11.85
CA PHE A 55 3.31 23.57 -11.62
C PHE A 55 4.14 23.60 -12.91
N GLY A 56 3.49 23.53 -14.08
CA GLY A 56 4.13 23.57 -15.38
C GLY A 56 5.21 24.65 -15.46
N GLU A 57 6.41 24.22 -15.84
CA GLU A 57 7.64 25.01 -15.77
C GLU A 57 7.43 26.44 -16.26
N ILE A 58 7.78 27.41 -15.40
CA ILE A 58 8.17 28.75 -15.84
C ILE A 58 9.41 28.54 -16.70
N LYS A 59 9.24 28.33 -18.02
CA LYS A 59 10.36 28.34 -18.96
C LYS A 59 11.04 29.70 -18.81
N GLY A 60 12.22 29.70 -18.17
CA GLY A 60 13.04 30.89 -18.04
C GLY A 60 13.26 31.50 -19.42
N ARG A 61 13.16 32.83 -19.49
CA ARG A 61 13.43 33.60 -20.70
C ARG A 61 14.80 33.19 -21.25
N ILE A 62 14.83 32.62 -22.45
CA ILE A 62 16.03 32.66 -23.28
C ILE A 62 16.16 34.15 -23.66
N PRO A 63 17.25 34.85 -23.29
CA PRO A 63 17.41 36.23 -23.71
C PRO A 63 17.71 36.22 -25.21
N ASP A 64 16.67 36.43 -26.02
CA ASP A 64 16.81 36.63 -27.46
C ASP A 64 17.46 37.98 -27.72
N ASN A 65 18.70 37.93 -28.21
CA ASN A 65 19.51 39.11 -28.54
C ASN A 65 19.17 39.61 -29.96
N LYS A 66 17.87 39.79 -30.27
CA LYS A 66 17.42 40.40 -31.54
C LYS A 66 16.22 41.32 -31.31
N PRO A 67 16.31 42.60 -31.70
CA PRO A 67 15.13 43.43 -31.79
C PRO A 67 14.45 43.09 -33.12
N ASN A 68 13.27 42.50 -33.10
CA ASN A 68 12.18 42.75 -34.06
C ASN A 68 10.99 41.82 -33.79
N ASN A 69 9.94 42.44 -33.25
CA ASN A 69 8.52 42.30 -33.58
C ASN A 69 8.04 40.92 -34.04
N ASN A 70 7.23 40.30 -33.17
CA ASN A 70 6.44 39.08 -33.35
C ASN A 70 7.12 37.79 -32.89
N GLU A 71 7.63 37.78 -31.65
CA GLU A 71 7.85 36.53 -30.93
C GLU A 71 6.50 35.93 -30.51
N SER A 72 5.95 35.05 -31.34
CA SER A 72 4.94 34.10 -30.88
C SER A 72 5.63 33.17 -29.87
N ILE A 73 5.41 33.42 -28.58
CA ILE A 73 5.83 32.54 -27.49
C ILE A 73 5.12 31.20 -27.71
N SER A 74 5.77 30.28 -28.41
CA SER A 74 5.30 28.91 -28.53
C SER A 74 5.72 28.15 -27.27
N SER A 75 5.06 28.45 -26.16
CA SER A 75 5.17 27.70 -24.91
C SER A 75 4.07 26.66 -24.78
N LYS A 76 3.58 26.09 -25.88
CA LYS A 76 2.95 24.77 -25.80
C LYS A 76 4.07 23.75 -25.70
N ILE A 77 4.45 23.44 -24.46
CA ILE A 77 5.00 22.11 -24.17
C ILE A 77 3.96 21.16 -24.74
N ASP A 78 4.29 20.43 -25.80
CA ASP A 78 3.39 19.42 -26.35
C ASP A 78 3.21 18.35 -25.29
N ILE A 79 2.10 18.48 -24.55
CA ILE A 79 1.63 17.52 -23.53
C ILE A 79 1.60 16.10 -24.13
N THR A 80 1.42 16.03 -25.45
CA THR A 80 1.46 14.82 -26.28
C THR A 80 2.80 14.08 -26.21
N ASP A 81 3.94 14.78 -26.14
CA ASP A 81 5.27 14.16 -26.24
C ASP A 81 5.68 13.50 -24.91
N ARG A 82 5.25 14.07 -23.78
CA ARG A 82 5.49 13.49 -22.44
C ARG A 82 4.38 12.54 -21.97
N PHE A 83 3.26 12.45 -22.69
CA PHE A 83 2.17 11.54 -22.36
C PHE A 83 2.63 10.08 -22.25
N SER A 84 3.47 9.64 -23.21
CA SER A 84 4.06 8.31 -23.22
C SER A 84 4.87 8.03 -21.95
N PHE A 85 5.59 9.02 -21.43
CA PHE A 85 6.34 8.89 -20.19
C PHE A 85 5.42 8.69 -18.99
N TYR A 86 4.31 9.42 -18.89
CA TYR A 86 3.36 9.26 -17.77
C TYR A 86 2.70 7.89 -17.76
N VAL A 87 2.32 7.38 -18.92
CA VAL A 87 1.74 6.05 -19.05
C VAL A 87 2.76 4.98 -18.63
N VAL A 88 4.00 5.04 -19.13
CA VAL A 88 5.03 4.06 -18.79
C VAL A 88 5.39 4.12 -17.30
N PHE A 89 5.56 5.33 -16.75
CA PHE A 89 5.92 5.50 -15.34
C PHE A 89 4.81 5.00 -14.40
N SER A 90 3.56 5.39 -14.64
CA SER A 90 2.41 4.92 -13.85
C SER A 90 2.21 3.41 -13.98
N ALA A 91 2.40 2.83 -15.17
CA ALA A 91 2.33 1.39 -15.39
C ALA A 91 3.45 0.64 -14.64
N SER A 92 4.67 1.18 -14.63
CA SER A 92 5.79 0.56 -13.92
C SER A 92 5.57 0.50 -12.40
N ILE A 93 5.04 1.57 -11.80
CA ILE A 93 4.67 1.58 -10.37
C ILE A 93 3.53 0.59 -10.09
N ALA A 94 2.51 0.56 -10.95
CA ALA A 94 1.39 -0.37 -10.81
C ALA A 94 1.83 -1.84 -10.90
N LEU A 95 2.82 -2.14 -11.76
CA LEU A 95 3.43 -3.47 -11.90
C LEU A 95 4.22 -3.87 -10.64
N VAL A 96 5.05 -2.97 -10.10
CA VAL A 96 5.78 -3.22 -8.86
C VAL A 96 4.82 -3.56 -7.71
N ILE A 97 3.74 -2.78 -7.55
CA ILE A 97 2.72 -3.04 -6.52
C ILE A 97 2.01 -4.38 -6.76
N PHE A 98 1.72 -4.73 -8.02
CA PHE A 98 1.13 -6.02 -8.36
C PHE A 98 2.04 -7.18 -7.91
N ILE A 99 3.32 -7.13 -8.26
CA ILE A 99 4.32 -8.15 -7.90
C ILE A 99 4.45 -8.26 -6.37
N LEU A 100 4.60 -7.13 -5.68
CA LEU A 100 4.71 -7.10 -4.21
C LEU A 100 3.48 -7.73 -3.54
N LYS A 101 2.27 -7.38 -3.99
CA LYS A 101 1.03 -7.96 -3.41
C LYS A 101 0.87 -9.44 -3.75
N TYR A 102 1.27 -9.86 -4.95
CA TYR A 102 1.21 -11.25 -5.35
C TYR A 102 2.12 -12.10 -4.46
N ASN A 103 3.37 -11.66 -4.24
CA ASN A 103 4.32 -12.34 -3.39
C ASN A 103 3.94 -12.30 -1.89
N LEU A 104 3.46 -11.15 -1.39
CA LEU A 104 3.04 -11.01 0.00
C LEU A 104 1.83 -11.88 0.36
N LYS A 105 0.93 -12.18 -0.59
CA LYS A 105 -0.22 -13.05 -0.34
C LYS A 105 0.23 -14.47 0.05
N THR A 106 1.33 -14.93 -0.53
CA THR A 106 1.90 -16.27 -0.34
C THR A 106 2.69 -16.38 0.97
N SER A 107 3.25 -15.28 1.47
CA SER A 107 4.18 -15.29 2.62
C SER A 107 3.54 -15.09 3.99
N ARG A 108 2.23 -14.80 4.09
CA ARG A 108 1.58 -14.58 5.40
C ARG A 108 1.47 -15.87 6.19
N LYS A 109 1.97 -15.86 7.44
CA LYS A 109 1.89 -17.01 8.36
C LYS A 109 0.58 -16.99 9.13
N LEU A 110 -0.01 -18.17 9.26
CA LEU A 110 -1.21 -18.46 10.02
C LEU A 110 -0.86 -19.34 11.22
N VAL A 111 -1.52 -19.11 12.35
CA VAL A 111 -1.38 -19.89 13.59
C VAL A 111 -2.75 -20.37 14.05
N CYS A 112 -2.87 -21.65 14.40
CA CYS A 112 -4.10 -22.20 14.95
C CYS A 112 -4.28 -21.76 16.41
N ASN A 113 -5.47 -21.26 16.76
CA ASN A 113 -5.79 -20.84 18.13
C ASN A 113 -5.84 -21.97 19.18
N LYS A 114 -5.96 -23.24 18.75
CA LYS A 114 -6.15 -24.38 19.66
C LYS A 114 -4.88 -25.23 19.79
N CYS A 115 -4.24 -25.58 18.67
CA CYS A 115 -3.04 -26.43 18.67
C CYS A 115 -1.74 -25.67 18.38
N ASN A 116 -1.76 -24.34 18.21
CA ASN A 116 -0.60 -23.52 17.88
C ASN A 116 0.17 -23.93 16.61
N LYS A 117 -0.38 -24.83 15.77
CA LYS A 117 0.23 -25.22 14.50
C LYS A 117 0.38 -23.98 13.61
N GLN A 118 1.55 -23.82 13.02
CA GLN A 118 1.84 -22.75 12.08
C GLN A 118 1.79 -23.29 10.66
N LYS A 119 1.29 -22.47 9.72
CA LYS A 119 1.36 -22.75 8.29
C LYS A 119 1.38 -21.46 7.48
N TYR A 120 1.77 -21.51 6.23
CA TYR A 120 1.56 -20.41 5.31
C TYR A 120 0.10 -20.30 4.89
N ASN A 121 -0.31 -19.10 4.49
CA ASN A 121 -1.66 -18.81 4.05
C ASN A 121 -1.98 -19.54 2.74
N ASP A 122 -2.65 -20.68 2.87
CA ASP A 122 -3.16 -21.53 1.81
C ASP A 122 -4.65 -21.25 1.49
N GLY A 123 -5.23 -20.21 2.10
CA GLY A 123 -6.66 -19.89 2.00
C GLY A 123 -7.59 -20.80 2.82
N LYS A 124 -7.05 -21.81 3.54
CA LYS A 124 -7.85 -22.73 4.37
C LYS A 124 -7.75 -22.36 5.86
N PHE A 125 -8.81 -21.76 6.41
CA PHE A 125 -8.78 -21.27 7.80
C PHE A 125 -9.25 -22.28 8.87
N LYS A 126 -9.75 -23.46 8.48
CA LYS A 126 -10.14 -24.52 9.44
C LYS A 126 -8.94 -25.41 9.76
N CYS A 127 -8.77 -25.75 11.02
CA CYS A 127 -7.74 -26.67 11.49
C CYS A 127 -8.34 -28.03 11.88
N ASN A 128 -7.62 -29.12 11.64
CA ASN A 128 -8.07 -30.49 11.92
C ASN A 128 -8.37 -30.74 13.40
N CYS A 129 -7.81 -29.95 14.32
CA CYS A 129 -8.09 -30.04 15.76
C CYS A 129 -9.45 -29.42 16.18
N GLY A 130 -10.25 -28.96 15.22
CA GLY A 130 -11.49 -28.20 15.43
C GLY A 130 -11.27 -26.69 15.68
N GLY A 131 -10.02 -26.23 15.65
CA GLY A 131 -9.66 -24.81 15.79
C GLY A 131 -9.74 -24.02 14.48
N LYS A 132 -9.48 -22.70 14.57
CA LYS A 132 -9.36 -21.80 13.42
C LYS A 132 -7.95 -21.24 13.33
N PHE A 133 -7.44 -21.12 12.11
CA PHE A 133 -6.21 -20.43 11.79
C PHE A 133 -6.46 -18.92 11.72
N TYR A 134 -5.58 -18.16 12.35
CA TYR A 134 -5.57 -16.70 12.29
C TYR A 134 -4.18 -16.22 11.87
N PHE A 135 -4.14 -15.02 11.30
CA PHE A 135 -2.89 -14.35 10.95
C PHE A 135 -2.01 -14.15 12.18
N ILE A 136 -0.71 -14.39 12.05
CA ILE A 136 0.25 -14.29 13.16
C ILE A 136 0.26 -12.87 13.78
N GLU A 137 -0.01 -11.84 12.98
CA GLU A 137 -0.12 -10.45 13.44
C GLU A 137 -1.28 -10.26 14.44
N GLN A 138 -2.30 -11.11 14.39
CA GLN A 138 -3.46 -11.13 15.29
C GLN A 138 -3.22 -11.96 16.56
N MET A 139 -2.08 -12.63 16.66
CA MET A 139 -1.69 -13.45 17.81
C MET A 139 -0.62 -12.74 18.61
N LYS A 140 -0.60 -12.97 19.93
CA LYS A 140 0.50 -12.58 20.81
C LYS A 140 1.11 -13.82 21.43
N TRP A 141 2.43 -13.82 21.59
CA TRP A 141 3.10 -14.84 22.38
C TRP A 141 2.95 -14.49 23.86
N VAL A 142 2.52 -15.47 24.65
CA VAL A 142 2.35 -15.33 26.09
C VAL A 142 3.20 -16.39 26.78
N ASN A 143 3.98 -15.98 27.77
CA ASN A 143 4.75 -16.90 28.61
C ASN A 143 3.87 -17.39 29.75
N SER A 144 4.19 -18.57 30.29
CA SER A 144 3.47 -19.17 31.42
C SER A 144 3.41 -18.27 32.65
N ASN A 145 4.39 -17.38 32.83
CA ASN A 145 4.44 -16.42 33.93
C ASN A 145 3.41 -15.28 33.79
N ASP A 146 2.98 -14.94 32.57
CA ASP A 146 2.03 -13.86 32.31
C ASP A 146 0.57 -14.31 32.52
N LEU A 147 0.30 -15.62 32.48
CA LEU A 147 -1.02 -16.19 32.72
C LEU A 147 -1.40 -16.12 34.20
N LYS A 148 -0.46 -16.44 35.11
CA LYS A 148 -0.67 -16.38 36.57
C LYS A 148 -1.02 -14.98 37.06
N LYS A 149 -0.54 -13.93 36.40
CA LYS A 149 -0.79 -12.54 36.81
C LYS A 149 -2.22 -12.07 36.51
N ASN A 150 -2.92 -12.73 35.58
CA ASN A 150 -4.29 -12.39 35.19
C ASN A 150 -5.37 -13.27 35.86
N GLU A 151 -4.98 -14.31 36.61
CA GLU A 151 -5.91 -15.14 37.41
C GLU A 151 -6.02 -14.69 38.87
N ILE A 152 -5.23 -13.69 39.29
CA ILE A 152 -5.20 -13.15 40.66
C ILE A 152 -5.98 -11.81 40.75
N LEU A 153 -6.70 -11.43 39.69
CA LEU A 153 -7.59 -10.26 39.63
C LEU A 153 -9.00 -10.71 39.23
#